data_AF-A0A7K0SLM3-F1
#
_entry.id   AF-A0A7K0SLM3-F1
#
_cell.length_a   1.000
_cell.length_b   1.000
_cell.length_c   1.000
_cell.angle_alpha   90.00
_cell.angle_beta   90.00
_cell.angle_gamma   90.00
#
_symmetry.space_group_name_H-M   'P 1'
#
loop_
_entity.id
_entity.type
_entity.pdbx_description
1 polymer ?
#
loop_
_entity_poly.entity_id
_entity_poly.type
_entity_poly.pdbx_seq_one_letter_code
_entity_poly.pdbx_strand_id
1 'polypeptide(L)'
;MFEIVNTPRDYAWGSRTAIAGLLGTVPSGSPEAELWLGDHPACPARVKSTGQSLIEWGALNPERFGTGPLPFLLKVLAAETPLSIQAHPTRVQAEKGFAAENAAGLDPDSPTRNYRDANHKPEVIVALSDFSA
;
A
#
# COMPACT_ATOMS: atom_id res chain seq x y z
N MET A 1 7.76 22.16 -1.07
CA MET A 1 6.60 21.26 -1.06
C MET A 1 6.35 20.78 -2.49
N PHE A 2 6.04 19.50 -2.67
CA PHE A 2 5.68 18.91 -3.97
C PHE A 2 4.42 18.05 -3.77
N GLU A 3 3.60 17.95 -4.81
CA GLU A 3 2.35 17.17 -4.78
C GLU A 3 2.61 15.77 -5.33
N ILE A 4 2.09 14.75 -4.65
CA ILE A 4 2.07 13.38 -5.13
C ILE A 4 0.65 12.93 -5.44
N VAL A 5 0.52 12.05 -6.42
CA VAL A 5 -0.73 11.43 -6.84
C VAL A 5 -0.52 9.94 -7.05
N ASN A 6 -1.60 9.16 -6.99
CA ASN A 6 -1.56 7.77 -7.41
C ASN A 6 -2.94 7.32 -7.91
N THR A 7 -2.98 6.22 -8.64
CA THR A 7 -4.22 5.58 -9.09
C THR A 7 -4.67 4.59 -8.02
N PRO A 8 -5.94 4.61 -7.58
CA PRO A 8 -6.46 3.60 -6.67
C PRO A 8 -6.33 2.18 -7.23
N ARG A 9 -6.05 1.22 -6.35
CA ARG A 9 -6.06 -0.21 -6.62
C ARG A 9 -7.51 -0.67 -6.80
N ASP A 10 -7.78 -1.43 -7.85
CA ASP A 10 -9.12 -1.83 -8.30
C ASP A 10 -9.58 -3.19 -7.76
N TYR A 11 -9.20 -3.52 -6.52
CA TYR A 11 -9.61 -4.78 -5.92
C TYR A 11 -11.13 -4.87 -5.81
N ALA A 12 -11.69 -6.05 -6.09
CA ALA A 12 -13.13 -6.26 -6.24
C ALA A 12 -13.98 -5.87 -5.02
N TRP A 13 -13.38 -5.84 -3.82
CA TRP A 13 -14.04 -5.44 -2.57
C TRP A 13 -14.18 -3.92 -2.40
N GLY A 14 -13.55 -3.13 -3.26
CA GLY A 14 -13.47 -1.68 -3.16
C GLY A 14 -14.77 -0.96 -3.49
N SER A 15 -15.01 0.16 -2.82
CA SER A 15 -16.11 1.07 -3.16
C SER A 15 -15.88 1.70 -4.53
N ARG A 16 -16.95 1.91 -5.29
CA ARG A 16 -16.88 2.54 -6.62
C ARG A 16 -16.84 4.06 -6.56
N THR A 17 -17.08 4.67 -5.40
CA THR A 17 -17.28 6.13 -5.30
C THR A 17 -16.56 6.80 -4.12
N ALA A 18 -16.21 6.08 -3.06
CA ALA A 18 -15.73 6.70 -1.82
C ALA A 18 -14.38 7.44 -1.99
N ILE A 19 -13.39 6.84 -2.65
CA ILE A 19 -12.09 7.49 -2.88
C ILE A 19 -12.23 8.68 -3.84
N ALA A 20 -12.89 8.51 -4.98
CA ALA A 20 -13.19 9.61 -5.88
C ALA A 20 -13.93 10.78 -5.17
N GLY A 21 -14.92 10.47 -4.33
CA GLY A 21 -15.63 11.47 -3.52
C GLY A 21 -14.71 12.21 -2.56
N LEU A 22 -13.83 11.49 -1.86
CA LEU A 22 -12.82 12.08 -0.97
C LEU A 22 -11.84 13.01 -1.71
N LEU A 23 -11.44 12.63 -2.93
CA LEU A 23 -10.53 13.43 -3.75
C LEU A 23 -11.22 14.55 -4.53
N GLY A 24 -12.56 14.59 -4.55
CA GLY A 24 -13.34 15.51 -5.37
C GLY A 24 -13.21 15.24 -6.88
N THR A 25 -12.93 13.99 -7.28
CA THR A 25 -12.80 13.58 -8.68
C THR A 25 -14.01 12.78 -9.15
N VAL A 26 -14.13 12.62 -10.48
CA VAL A 26 -15.13 11.73 -11.07
C VAL A 26 -14.71 10.27 -10.78
N PRO A 27 -15.62 9.40 -10.30
CA PRO A 27 -15.36 7.97 -10.17
C PRO A 27 -14.82 7.34 -11.45
N SER A 28 -13.84 6.45 -11.32
CA SER A 28 -13.22 5.77 -12.47
C SER A 28 -14.18 4.83 -13.23
N GLY A 29 -15.29 4.41 -12.59
CA GLY A 29 -16.22 3.40 -13.11
C GLY A 29 -15.89 1.97 -12.69
N SER A 30 -14.75 1.75 -12.05
CA SER A 30 -14.30 0.50 -11.43
C SER A 30 -14.29 0.61 -9.90
N PRO A 31 -14.16 -0.51 -9.15
CA PRO A 31 -13.85 -0.45 -7.73
C PRO A 31 -12.58 0.36 -7.46
N GLU A 32 -12.55 1.12 -6.37
CA GLU A 32 -11.42 1.90 -5.88
C GLU A 32 -11.18 1.49 -4.42
N ALA A 33 -10.37 0.46 -4.23
CA ALA A 33 -10.22 -0.23 -2.94
C ALA A 33 -9.16 0.40 -2.04
N GLU A 34 -7.99 0.68 -2.61
CA GLU A 34 -6.85 1.24 -1.88
C GLU A 34 -6.15 2.34 -2.68
N LEU A 35 -6.03 3.55 -2.14
CA LEU A 35 -5.11 4.56 -2.66
C LEU A 35 -3.79 4.49 -1.90
N TRP A 36 -2.69 4.16 -2.58
CA TRP A 36 -1.36 4.01 -1.97
C TRP A 36 -0.56 5.29 -2.11
N LEU A 37 -0.06 5.81 -0.99
CA LEU A 37 0.75 7.02 -0.93
C LEU A 37 2.07 6.70 -0.24
N GLY A 38 3.14 6.68 -1.03
CA GLY A 38 4.48 6.30 -0.59
C GLY A 38 5.31 5.79 -1.76
N ASP A 39 6.43 5.16 -1.44
CA ASP A 39 7.42 4.65 -2.39
C ASP A 39 7.41 3.11 -2.46
N HIS A 40 6.29 2.49 -2.15
CA HIS A 40 6.16 1.03 -2.19
C HIS A 40 6.39 0.49 -3.62
N PRO A 41 7.32 -0.45 -3.87
CA PRO A 41 7.74 -0.86 -5.22
C PRO A 41 6.61 -1.35 -6.13
N ALA A 42 5.62 -2.05 -5.58
CA ALA A 42 4.49 -2.56 -6.35
C ALA A 42 3.54 -1.47 -6.90
N CYS A 43 3.49 -0.28 -6.29
CA CYS A 43 2.63 0.81 -6.72
C CYS A 43 3.13 2.14 -6.14
N PRO A 44 4.31 2.63 -6.58
CA PRO A 44 4.88 3.85 -6.04
C PRO A 44 4.00 5.04 -6.46
N ALA A 45 3.74 5.95 -5.53
CA ALA A 45 3.11 7.22 -5.86
C ALA A 45 3.96 7.99 -6.87
N ARG A 46 3.37 8.97 -7.56
CA ARG A 46 4.05 9.77 -8.58
C ARG A 46 4.05 11.24 -8.20
N VAL A 47 5.13 11.95 -8.51
CA VAL A 47 5.19 13.40 -8.36
C VAL A 47 4.38 14.03 -9.48
N LYS A 48 3.34 14.80 -9.14
CA LYS A 48 2.35 15.29 -10.11
C LYS A 48 2.96 16.18 -11.20
N SER A 49 3.94 17.01 -10.85
CA SER A 49 4.55 17.96 -11.79
C SER A 49 5.49 17.31 -12.81
N THR A 50 6.08 16.15 -12.50
CA THR A 50 7.06 15.48 -13.38
C THR A 50 6.57 14.13 -13.91
N GLY A 51 5.56 13.54 -13.27
CA GLY A 51 5.07 12.18 -13.57
C GLY A 51 6.01 11.05 -13.10
N GLN A 52 7.20 11.37 -12.59
CA GLN A 52 8.16 10.38 -12.09
C GLN A 52 7.59 9.65 -10.87
N SER A 53 7.94 8.37 -10.71
CA SER A 53 7.64 7.68 -9.47
C SER A 53 8.37 8.33 -8.30
N LEU A 54 7.83 8.20 -7.10
CA LEU A 54 8.40 8.77 -5.90
C LEU A 54 9.75 8.12 -5.57
N ILE A 55 9.95 6.85 -5.98
CA ILE A 55 11.24 6.15 -5.91
C ILE A 55 12.28 6.87 -6.79
N GLU A 56 11.99 7.06 -8.08
CA GLU A 56 12.90 7.70 -9.03
C GLU A 56 13.17 9.16 -8.65
N TRP A 57 12.11 9.90 -8.31
CA TRP A 57 12.22 11.30 -7.94
C TRP A 57 12.99 11.47 -6.62
N GLY A 58 12.72 10.62 -5.62
CA GLY A 58 13.41 10.64 -4.33
C GLY A 58 14.91 10.38 -4.46
N ALA A 59 15.30 9.43 -5.31
CA ALA A 59 16.72 9.15 -5.59
C ALA A 59 17.46 10.35 -6.21
N LEU A 60 16.76 11.18 -7.00
CA LEU A 60 17.32 12.38 -7.62
C LEU A 60 17.26 13.63 -6.73
N ASN A 61 16.45 13.61 -5.66
CA ASN A 61 16.22 14.76 -4.76
C ASN A 61 16.35 14.36 -3.28
N PRO A 62 17.48 13.76 -2.85
CA PRO A 62 17.66 13.25 -1.49
C PRO A 62 17.56 14.34 -0.42
N GLU A 63 17.87 15.60 -0.75
CA GLU A 63 17.74 16.75 0.14
C GLU A 63 16.29 17.13 0.44
N ARG A 64 15.34 16.70 -0.40
CA ARG A 64 13.90 16.93 -0.21
C ARG A 64 13.15 15.70 0.28
N PHE A 65 13.58 14.51 -0.15
CA PHE A 65 12.90 13.26 0.17
C PHE A 65 13.47 12.55 1.40
N GLY A 66 14.75 12.78 1.70
CA GLY A 66 15.51 11.97 2.64
C GLY A 66 16.26 10.85 1.95
N THR A 67 17.09 10.15 2.72
CA THR A 67 17.90 9.04 2.23
C THR A 67 17.25 7.69 2.56
N GLY A 68 17.07 6.86 1.54
CA GLY A 68 16.47 5.52 1.68
C GLY A 68 14.95 5.49 1.53
N PRO A 69 14.35 4.30 1.62
CA PRO A 69 12.92 4.11 1.45
C PRO A 69 12.11 4.65 2.64
N LEU A 70 10.85 5.01 2.42
CA LEU A 70 9.95 5.40 3.50
C LEU A 70 9.69 4.19 4.43
N PRO A 71 9.74 4.38 5.76
CA PRO A 71 9.51 3.30 6.71
C PRO A 71 8.02 2.98 6.89
N PHE A 72 7.15 3.53 6.05
CA PHE A 72 5.70 3.34 6.10
C PHE A 72 5.09 3.40 4.70
N LEU A 73 3.90 2.83 4.57
CA LEU A 73 3.01 3.02 3.43
C LEU A 73 1.70 3.61 3.95
N LEU A 74 1.35 4.82 3.51
CA LEU A 74 0.04 5.39 3.80
C LEU A 74 -0.98 4.86 2.80
N LYS A 75 -2.15 4.47 3.29
CA LYS A 75 -3.27 4.03 2.46
C LYS A 75 -4.54 4.77 2.82
N VAL A 76 -5.36 5.07 1.81
CA VAL A 76 -6.80 5.27 1.99
C VAL A 76 -7.48 3.98 1.58
N LEU A 77 -8.27 3.41 2.48
CA LEU A 77 -9.02 2.16 2.27
C LEU A 77 -10.50 2.51 2.11
N ALA A 78 -11.14 1.99 1.08
CA ALA A 78 -12.58 2.14 0.85
C ALA A 78 -13.23 0.77 0.66
N ALA A 79 -13.52 0.11 1.77
CA ALA A 79 -14.13 -1.21 1.76
C ALA A 79 -15.65 -1.13 1.56
N GLU A 80 -16.15 -1.68 0.45
CA GLU A 80 -17.59 -1.84 0.17
C GLU A 80 -18.11 -3.18 0.71
N THR A 81 -17.25 -4.20 0.69
CA THR A 81 -17.54 -5.53 1.24
C THR A 81 -16.63 -5.85 2.43
N PRO A 82 -17.09 -6.67 3.40
CA PRO A 82 -16.24 -7.13 4.50
C PRO A 82 -14.96 -7.80 4.00
N LEU A 83 -13.84 -7.51 4.67
CA LEU A 83 -12.54 -8.11 4.38
C LEU A 83 -12.27 -9.32 5.28
N SER A 84 -11.33 -10.17 4.87
CA SER A 84 -10.90 -11.31 5.67
C SER A 84 -10.31 -10.87 7.01
N ILE A 85 -10.50 -11.68 8.04
CA ILE A 85 -9.79 -11.54 9.31
C ILE A 85 -8.30 -11.78 9.05
N GLN A 86 -7.47 -10.86 9.56
CA GLN A 86 -6.01 -10.92 9.41
C GLN A 86 -5.34 -11.05 10.77
N ALA A 87 -4.19 -11.72 10.80
CA ALA A 87 -3.31 -11.77 11.95
C ALA A 87 -1.88 -11.49 11.47
N HIS A 88 -1.23 -10.50 12.07
CA HIS A 88 0.17 -10.20 11.77
C HIS A 88 1.09 -11.00 12.69
N PRO A 89 2.07 -11.73 12.14
CA PRO A 89 3.01 -12.49 12.96
C PRO A 89 3.86 -11.54 13.82
N THR A 90 4.30 -12.03 14.98
CA THR A 90 5.40 -11.39 15.71
C THR A 90 6.66 -11.39 14.84
N ARG A 91 7.62 -10.51 15.14
CA ARG A 91 8.87 -10.42 14.37
C ARG A 91 9.60 -11.77 14.27
N VAL A 92 9.70 -12.50 15.39
CA VAL A 92 10.33 -13.83 15.42
C VAL A 92 9.59 -14.85 14.54
N GLN A 93 8.26 -14.77 14.46
CA GLN A 93 7.48 -15.64 13.58
C GLN A 93 7.66 -15.24 12.11
N ALA A 94 7.71 -13.94 11.80
CA ALA A 94 7.93 -13.44 10.45
C ALA A 94 9.30 -13.88 9.91
N GLU A 95 10.36 -13.72 10.69
CA GLU A 95 11.73 -14.17 10.35
C GLU A 95 11.77 -15.67 10.01
N LYS A 96 11.14 -16.50 10.85
CA LYS A 96 11.07 -17.96 10.65
C LYS A 96 10.24 -18.34 9.42
N GLY A 97 9.06 -17.74 9.27
CA GLY A 97 8.14 -18.03 8.17
C GLY A 97 8.72 -17.63 6.82
N PHE A 98 9.30 -16.43 6.74
CA PHE A 98 9.97 -15.93 5.54
C PHE A 98 11.13 -16.84 5.11
N ALA A 99 11.98 -17.24 6.06
CA ALA A 99 13.08 -18.17 5.79
C ALA A 99 12.59 -19.54 5.30
N ALA A 100 11.53 -20.08 5.91
CA ALA A 100 10.95 -21.36 5.52
C ALA A 100 10.35 -21.34 4.11
N GLU A 101 9.58 -20.32 3.76
CA GLU A 101 8.99 -20.19 2.41
C GLU A 101 10.06 -19.99 1.33
N ASN A 102 11.13 -19.24 1.63
CA ASN A 102 12.28 -19.11 0.72
C ASN A 102 13.03 -20.44 0.53
N ALA A 103 13.28 -21.18 1.61
CA ALA A 103 13.97 -22.47 1.53
C ALA A 103 13.16 -23.53 0.76
N ALA A 104 11.83 -23.42 0.78
CA ALA A 104 10.92 -24.23 -0.03
C ALA A 104 10.84 -23.77 -1.50
N GLY A 105 11.53 -22.68 -1.87
CA GLY A 105 11.56 -22.17 -3.25
C GLY A 105 10.26 -21.53 -3.73
N LEU A 106 9.40 -21.06 -2.82
CA LEU A 106 8.18 -20.36 -3.21
C LEU A 106 8.54 -19.07 -3.94
N ASP A 107 7.88 -18.84 -5.07
CA ASP A 107 7.99 -17.57 -5.80
C ASP A 107 7.56 -16.39 -4.89
N PRO A 108 8.28 -15.25 -4.87
CA PRO A 108 7.93 -14.08 -4.07
C PRO A 108 6.52 -13.52 -4.33
N ASP A 109 6.01 -13.66 -5.55
CA ASP A 109 4.70 -13.20 -5.97
C ASP A 109 3.64 -14.32 -5.97
N SER A 110 4.00 -15.51 -5.47
CA SER A 110 3.05 -16.63 -5.38
C SER A 110 1.82 -16.25 -4.54
N PRO A 111 0.60 -16.54 -5.01
CA PRO A 111 -0.63 -16.26 -4.26
C PRO A 111 -0.74 -17.06 -2.97
N THR A 112 0.03 -18.14 -2.81
CA THR A 112 0.06 -18.95 -1.58
C THR A 112 1.14 -18.51 -0.60
N ARG A 113 1.90 -17.45 -0.90
CA ARG A 113 2.98 -16.95 -0.06
C ARG A 113 2.42 -16.05 1.05
N ASN A 114 2.64 -16.42 2.31
CA ASN A 114 2.14 -15.68 3.47
C ASN A 114 3.19 -14.70 4.03
N TYR A 115 4.47 -15.05 3.96
CA TYR A 115 5.57 -14.25 4.48
C TYR A 115 6.32 -13.60 3.32
N ARG A 116 6.02 -12.32 3.06
CA ARG A 116 6.66 -11.53 1.99
C ARG A 116 7.92 -10.82 2.43
N ASP A 117 8.12 -10.68 3.74
CA ASP A 117 9.32 -10.15 4.36
C ASP A 117 9.52 -10.76 5.76
N ALA A 118 10.68 -10.47 6.36
CA ALA A 118 11.07 -10.97 7.67
C ALA A 118 10.64 -10.05 8.83
N ASN A 119 9.81 -9.04 8.60
CA ASN A 119 9.44 -8.04 9.59
C ASN A 119 8.04 -8.28 10.15
N HIS A 120 7.81 -7.78 11.35
CA HIS A 120 6.45 -7.59 11.87
C HIS A 120 5.81 -6.36 11.21
N LYS A 121 4.48 -6.37 11.09
CA LYS A 121 3.73 -5.32 10.41
C LYS A 121 2.76 -4.61 11.37
N PRO A 122 3.24 -3.62 12.14
CA PRO A 122 2.34 -2.78 12.93
C PRO A 122 1.48 -1.94 11.99
N GLU A 123 0.18 -1.86 12.28
CA GLU A 123 -0.79 -1.08 11.50
C GLU A 123 -1.60 -0.17 12.44
N VAL A 124 -1.94 1.02 11.94
CA VAL A 124 -2.82 1.98 12.61
C VAL A 124 -3.91 2.37 11.62
N ILE A 125 -5.16 2.32 12.07
CA ILE A 125 -6.33 2.72 11.27
C ILE A 125 -6.93 3.97 11.90
N VAL A 126 -7.25 4.95 11.05
CA VAL A 126 -8.01 6.14 11.42
C VAL A 126 -9.26 6.20 10.55
N ALA A 127 -10.42 6.25 11.18
CA ALA A 127 -11.69 6.31 10.49
C ALA A 127 -11.89 7.70 9.85
N LEU A 128 -12.15 7.74 8.54
CA LEU A 128 -12.50 8.96 7.79
C LEU A 128 -14.01 9.15 7.62
N SER A 129 -14.77 8.10 7.88
CA SER A 129 -16.23 8.01 7.92
C SER A 129 -16.62 7.05 9.04
N ASP A 130 -17.92 6.77 9.20
CA ASP A 130 -18.35 5.65 10.04
C ASP A 130 -17.63 4.37 9.60
N PHE A 131 -17.10 3.64 10.59
CA PHE A 131 -16.20 2.51 10.37
C PHE A 131 -16.51 1.37 11.34
N SER A 132 -16.48 0.14 10.83
CA SER A 132 -16.67 -1.10 11.60
C SER A 132 -15.47 -2.02 11.39
N ALA A 133 -14.90 -2.55 12.49
CA ALA A 133 -13.78 -3.48 12.51
C ALA A 133 -13.88 -4.46 13.68
#